data_AF-A0A7S4K874-F1
#
_entry.id   AF-A0A7S4K874-F1
#
_cell.length_a   1.000
_cell.length_b   1.000
_cell.length_c   1.000
_cell.angle_alpha   90.00
_cell.angle_beta   90.00
_cell.angle_gamma   90.00
#
_symmetry.space_group_name_H-M   'P 1'
#
loop_
_entity.id
_entity.type
_entity.pdbx_description
1 polymer ?
#
loop_
_entity_poly.entity_id
_entity_poly.type
_entity_poly.pdbx_seq_one_letter_code
_entity_poly.pdbx_strand_id
1 'polypeptide(L)'
;EEEKEKEHLPYLVIRKWEPNIAVDYEFRCFIVNEEVTAITQYYHWLYLGKVLQRKAEVEKKLFERIREVQKLMSFKPHSYTIDIIFSKNLEKNWVVEIGHAPPTAGVSLFDWDSSDDRDILKGKKPYQFRLRTDPLKNPLEDIYPPLRLLIWMEREGLKEEEVLVEHEGYACDECGVMPILGPKFSVGTQDLCSICMKKRKEETPKDEKSGKENCTIQ
;
A
#
# COMPACT_ATOMS: atom_id res chain seq x y z
N GLU A 1 29.43 -28.16 26.24
CA GLU A 1 29.74 -26.74 26.03
C GLU A 1 28.45 -25.97 26.19
N GLU A 2 28.37 -25.09 27.17
CA GLU A 2 27.22 -24.19 27.36
C GLU A 2 27.26 -23.14 26.24
N GLU A 3 26.26 -23.15 25.35
CA GLU A 3 26.03 -22.05 24.42
C GLU A 3 25.73 -20.80 25.24
N LYS A 4 26.72 -19.91 25.35
CA LYS A 4 26.50 -18.55 25.87
C LYS A 4 25.44 -17.89 25.01
N GLU A 5 24.33 -17.50 25.63
CA GLU A 5 23.34 -16.59 25.05
C GLU A 5 24.07 -15.41 24.43
N LYS A 6 24.05 -15.31 23.09
CA LYS A 6 24.59 -14.16 22.39
C LYS A 6 23.62 -13.01 22.62
N GLU A 7 24.04 -12.00 23.38
CA GLU A 7 23.30 -10.76 23.48
C GLU A 7 23.17 -10.13 22.09
N HIS A 8 21.93 -9.99 21.63
CA HIS A 8 21.61 -9.25 20.42
C HIS A 8 21.51 -7.76 20.76
N LEU A 9 22.53 -6.99 20.41
CA LEU A 9 22.50 -5.53 20.56
C LEU A 9 21.83 -4.87 19.33
N PRO A 10 21.02 -3.82 19.53
CA PRO A 10 20.50 -3.04 18.42
C PRO A 10 21.63 -2.27 17.72
N TYR A 11 21.54 -2.13 16.40
CA TYR A 11 22.47 -1.36 15.58
C TYR A 11 21.77 -0.19 14.90
N LEU A 12 22.42 0.97 14.85
CA LEU A 12 22.00 2.09 14.01
C LEU A 12 22.73 2.00 12.66
N VAL A 13 21.96 1.79 11.58
CA VAL A 13 22.49 1.75 10.21
C VAL A 13 22.13 3.06 9.50
N ILE A 14 23.15 3.82 9.09
CA ILE A 14 22.98 5.05 8.31
C ILE A 14 23.48 4.78 6.88
N ARG A 15 22.60 4.98 5.89
CA ARG A 15 22.91 4.79 4.47
C ARG A 15 23.05 6.13 3.79
N LYS A 16 23.97 6.24 2.83
CA LYS A 16 24.08 7.40 1.95
C LYS A 16 22.79 7.55 1.14
N TRP A 17 22.25 8.76 1.09
CA TRP A 17 21.14 9.10 0.20
C TRP A 17 21.56 8.96 -1.27
N GLU A 18 20.78 8.23 -2.07
CA GLU A 18 21.01 8.06 -3.51
C GLU A 18 19.89 8.76 -4.30
N PRO A 19 20.18 9.88 -4.99
CA PRO A 19 19.15 10.68 -5.66
C PRO A 19 18.52 9.99 -6.88
N ASN A 20 19.15 8.94 -7.43
CA ASN A 20 18.67 8.25 -8.62
C ASN A 20 17.77 7.03 -8.31
N ILE A 21 17.49 6.78 -7.04
CA ILE A 21 16.54 5.76 -6.62
C ILE A 21 15.13 6.22 -7.00
N ALA A 22 14.48 5.45 -7.87
CA ALA A 22 13.09 5.67 -8.25
C ALA A 22 12.23 4.72 -7.42
N VAL A 23 11.64 5.22 -6.34
CA VAL A 23 10.87 4.41 -5.37
C VAL A 23 9.80 3.55 -6.05
N ASP A 24 9.18 4.07 -7.11
CA ASP A 24 8.21 3.36 -7.93
C ASP A 24 8.80 2.15 -8.67
N TYR A 25 10.11 2.05 -8.84
CA TYR A 25 10.83 0.94 -9.49
C TYR A 25 11.40 -0.07 -8.47
N GLU A 26 10.79 -0.17 -7.29
CA GLU A 26 11.10 -1.17 -6.28
C GLU A 26 10.29 -2.46 -6.47
N PHE A 27 10.97 -3.59 -6.38
CA PHE A 27 10.39 -4.92 -6.52
C PHE A 27 10.79 -5.79 -5.33
N ARG A 28 9.81 -6.49 -4.78
CA ARG A 28 10.02 -7.54 -3.79
C ARG A 28 10.07 -8.88 -4.49
N CYS A 29 11.12 -9.64 -4.21
CA CYS A 29 11.32 -10.98 -4.75
C CYS A 29 11.29 -11.99 -3.61
N PHE A 30 10.61 -13.11 -3.82
CA PHE A 30 10.47 -14.18 -2.85
C PHE A 30 11.36 -15.35 -3.27
N ILE A 31 12.20 -15.82 -2.35
CA ILE A 31 13.14 -16.90 -2.59
C ILE A 31 12.82 -18.06 -1.64
N VAL A 32 12.82 -19.27 -2.20
CA VAL A 32 12.71 -20.54 -1.48
C VAL A 32 13.70 -21.53 -2.08
N ASN A 33 14.56 -22.13 -1.27
CA ASN A 33 15.61 -23.06 -1.72
C ASN A 33 16.48 -22.50 -2.84
N GLU A 34 16.93 -21.25 -2.70
CA GLU A 34 17.73 -20.52 -3.70
C GLU A 34 16.99 -20.18 -5.02
N GLU A 35 15.74 -20.64 -5.19
CA GLU A 35 14.92 -20.36 -6.37
C GLU A 35 13.97 -19.18 -6.13
N VAL A 36 13.82 -18.33 -7.14
CA VAL A 36 12.83 -17.24 -7.11
C VAL A 36 11.45 -17.83 -7.36
N THR A 37 10.56 -17.75 -6.38
CA THR A 37 9.20 -18.28 -6.47
C THR A 37 8.21 -17.23 -6.94
N ALA A 38 8.45 -15.97 -6.64
CA ALA A 38 7.60 -14.87 -7.07
C ALA A 38 8.33 -13.53 -7.08
N ILE A 39 7.81 -12.61 -7.90
CA ILE A 39 8.19 -11.19 -7.90
C ILE A 39 6.92 -10.35 -7.88
N THR A 40 6.95 -9.25 -7.14
CA THR A 40 5.89 -8.22 -7.12
C THR A 40 6.48 -6.83 -7.16
N GLN A 41 5.79 -5.86 -7.78
CA GLN A 41 6.07 -4.46 -7.46
C GLN A 41 5.83 -4.21 -5.98
N TYR A 42 6.70 -3.45 -5.32
CA TYR A 42 6.58 -3.17 -3.89
C TYR A 42 5.42 -2.22 -3.61
N TYR A 43 5.38 -1.08 -4.32
CA TYR A 43 4.30 -0.10 -4.26
C TYR A 43 3.10 -0.57 -5.08
N HIS A 44 2.33 -1.48 -4.48
CA HIS A 44 1.18 -2.14 -5.10
C HIS A 44 0.02 -1.20 -5.48
N TRP A 45 0.01 0.07 -5.06
CA TRP A 45 -0.99 1.07 -5.47
C TRP A 45 -0.69 1.73 -6.82
N LEU A 46 0.58 1.76 -7.24
CA LEU A 46 0.99 2.50 -8.43
C LEU A 46 0.76 1.68 -9.70
N TYR A 47 0.16 2.29 -10.72
CA TYR A 47 0.19 1.77 -12.07
C TYR A 47 1.39 2.35 -12.82
N LEU A 48 2.29 1.48 -13.28
CA LEU A 48 3.53 1.88 -13.91
C LEU A 48 3.60 1.33 -15.34
N GLY A 49 2.84 1.94 -16.25
CA GLY A 49 2.73 1.47 -17.63
C GLY A 49 4.08 1.26 -18.33
N LYS A 50 5.08 2.11 -18.06
CA LYS A 50 6.45 1.94 -18.60
C LYS A 50 7.16 0.69 -18.08
N VAL A 51 6.97 0.35 -16.81
CA VAL A 51 7.51 -0.87 -16.21
C VAL A 51 6.80 -2.09 -16.80
N LEU A 52 5.47 -2.02 -16.92
CA LEU A 52 4.67 -3.09 -17.50
C LEU A 52 5.07 -3.41 -18.95
N GLN A 53 5.31 -2.38 -19.77
CA GLN A 53 5.82 -2.52 -21.14
C GLN A 53 7.22 -3.17 -21.20
N ARG A 54 8.01 -3.06 -20.13
CA ARG A 54 9.37 -3.59 -20.01
C ARG A 54 9.45 -4.77 -19.04
N LYS A 55 8.33 -5.43 -18.74
CA LYS A 55 8.24 -6.49 -17.71
C LYS A 55 9.32 -7.56 -17.88
N ALA A 56 9.52 -8.08 -19.09
CA ALA A 56 10.51 -9.11 -19.37
C ALA A 56 11.96 -8.64 -19.15
N GLU A 57 12.26 -7.37 -19.44
CA GLU A 57 13.59 -6.79 -19.20
C GLU A 57 13.85 -6.64 -17.70
N VAL A 58 12.87 -6.12 -16.96
CA VAL A 58 12.93 -5.97 -15.50
C VAL A 58 13.11 -7.33 -14.84
N GLU A 59 12.30 -8.31 -15.23
CA GLU A 59 12.35 -9.68 -14.74
C GLU A 59 13.75 -10.29 -14.91
N LYS A 60 14.29 -10.23 -16.13
CA LYS A 60 15.63 -10.74 -16.42
C LYS A 60 16.69 -10.10 -15.51
N LYS A 61 16.67 -8.77 -15.38
CA LYS A 61 17.62 -8.03 -14.54
C LYS A 61 17.48 -8.37 -13.05
N LEU A 62 16.26 -8.60 -12.58
CA LEU A 62 16.01 -9.07 -11.20
C LEU A 62 16.63 -10.44 -10.97
N PHE A 63 16.37 -11.42 -11.84
CA PHE A 63 16.98 -12.75 -11.75
C PHE A 63 18.51 -12.70 -11.75
N GLU A 64 19.11 -11.92 -12.65
CA GLU A 64 20.56 -11.73 -12.72
C GLU A 64 21.11 -11.17 -11.40
N ARG A 65 20.47 -10.11 -10.88
CA ARG A 65 20.89 -9.46 -9.64
C ARG A 65 20.72 -10.36 -8.42
N ILE A 66 19.63 -11.11 -8.31
CA ILE A 66 19.39 -12.05 -7.21
C ILE A 66 20.49 -13.10 -7.19
N ARG A 67 20.84 -13.67 -8.36
CA ARG A 67 21.93 -14.64 -8.48
C ARG A 67 23.29 -14.06 -8.09
N GLU A 68 23.57 -12.80 -8.43
CA GLU A 68 24.78 -12.10 -7.97
C GLU A 68 24.80 -11.99 -6.44
N VAL A 69 23.71 -11.53 -5.84
CA VAL A 69 23.61 -11.36 -4.38
C VAL A 69 23.74 -12.69 -3.66
N GLN A 70 23.08 -13.75 -4.13
CA GLN A 70 23.16 -15.09 -3.55
C GLN A 70 24.59 -15.63 -3.49
N LYS A 71 25.44 -15.32 -4.48
CA LYS A 71 26.86 -15.72 -4.48
C LYS A 71 27.69 -14.98 -3.42
N LEU A 72 27.26 -13.79 -3.01
CA LEU A 72 27.95 -12.97 -2.00
C LEU A 72 27.49 -13.28 -0.58
N MET A 73 26.34 -13.91 -0.41
CA MET A 73 25.82 -14.29 0.90
C MET A 73 26.61 -15.47 1.48
N SER A 74 27.26 -15.26 2.63
CA SER A 74 28.00 -16.29 3.35
C SER A 74 27.08 -17.33 4.02
N PHE A 75 25.83 -16.95 4.30
CA PHE A 75 24.78 -17.83 4.80
C PHE A 75 23.69 -17.96 3.74
N LYS A 76 23.11 -19.16 3.63
CA LYS A 76 22.07 -19.45 2.64
C LYS A 76 20.74 -19.72 3.34
N PRO A 77 19.93 -18.68 3.60
CA PRO A 77 18.63 -18.87 4.21
C PRO A 77 17.73 -19.68 3.29
N HIS A 78 17.01 -20.64 3.85
CA HIS A 78 16.09 -21.49 3.09
C HIS A 78 14.98 -20.67 2.41
N SER A 79 14.50 -19.62 3.08
CA SER A 79 13.48 -18.73 2.55
C SER A 79 13.65 -17.31 3.06
N TYR A 80 13.49 -16.33 2.18
CA TYR A 80 13.66 -14.91 2.46
C TYR A 80 13.01 -14.05 1.37
N THR A 81 12.90 -12.75 1.65
CA THR A 81 12.59 -11.75 0.63
C THR A 81 13.81 -10.90 0.32
N ILE A 82 13.92 -10.41 -0.91
CA ILE A 82 14.90 -9.39 -1.28
C ILE A 82 14.20 -8.27 -2.05
N ASP A 83 14.42 -7.05 -1.60
CA ASP A 83 13.87 -5.86 -2.23
C ASP A 83 14.97 -5.20 -3.08
N ILE A 84 14.68 -5.07 -4.38
CA ILE A 84 15.60 -4.51 -5.36
C ILE A 84 14.93 -3.32 -6.04
N ILE A 85 15.64 -2.20 -6.06
CA ILE A 85 15.18 -0.98 -6.71
C ILE A 85 16.04 -0.63 -7.91
N PHE A 86 15.43 -0.17 -9.00
CA PHE A 86 16.12 0.29 -10.20
C PHE A 86 16.11 1.81 -10.34
N SER A 87 17.08 2.33 -11.09
CA SER A 87 16.95 3.65 -11.70
C SER A 87 15.86 3.61 -12.79
N LYS A 88 15.24 4.75 -13.11
CA LYS A 88 14.13 4.81 -14.11
C LYS A 88 14.49 4.25 -15.49
N ASN A 89 15.78 4.32 -15.87
CA ASN A 89 16.28 3.77 -17.13
C ASN A 89 16.67 2.27 -17.06
N LEU A 90 16.61 1.65 -15.88
CA LEU A 90 17.03 0.26 -15.59
C LEU A 90 18.54 -0.01 -15.77
N GLU A 91 19.38 1.03 -15.81
CA GLU A 91 20.83 0.88 -15.93
C GLU A 91 21.49 0.54 -14.59
N LYS A 92 20.97 1.09 -13.49
CA LYS A 92 21.47 0.86 -12.14
C LYS A 92 20.41 0.18 -11.29
N ASN A 93 20.87 -0.60 -10.32
CA ASN A 93 20.01 -1.20 -9.31
C ASN A 93 20.72 -1.33 -7.97
N TRP A 94 19.92 -1.37 -6.90
CA TRP A 94 20.38 -1.46 -5.52
C TRP A 94 19.56 -2.48 -4.77
N VAL A 95 20.21 -3.23 -3.88
CA VAL A 95 19.52 -4.03 -2.87
C VAL A 95 19.12 -3.10 -1.73
N VAL A 96 17.82 -3.01 -1.45
CA VAL A 96 17.27 -2.15 -0.40
C VAL A 96 17.24 -2.91 0.92
N GLU A 97 16.75 -4.14 0.89
CA GLU A 97 16.51 -4.96 2.07
C GLU A 97 16.61 -6.46 1.72
N ILE A 98 17.10 -7.25 2.68
CA ILE A 98 16.92 -8.71 2.70
C ILE A 98 16.11 -9.00 3.97
N GLY A 99 14.88 -9.47 3.79
CA GLY A 99 13.92 -9.66 4.87
C GLY A 99 13.58 -11.12 5.13
N HIS A 100 12.85 -11.37 6.21
CA HIS A 100 12.28 -12.68 6.48
C HIS A 100 11.23 -13.07 5.44
N ALA A 101 10.97 -14.36 5.30
CA ALA A 101 9.84 -14.83 4.49
C ALA A 101 8.49 -14.38 5.09
N PRO A 102 7.41 -14.29 4.28
CA PRO A 102 6.06 -14.16 4.78
C PRO A 102 5.69 -15.28 5.79
N PRO A 103 4.83 -15.01 6.80
CA PRO A 103 3.98 -13.82 6.94
C PRO A 103 4.68 -12.58 7.50
N THR A 104 5.93 -12.70 7.95
CA THR A 104 6.65 -11.57 8.56
C THR A 104 6.87 -10.43 7.58
N ALA A 105 7.30 -10.76 6.35
CA ALA A 105 7.34 -9.79 5.27
C ALA A 105 5.97 -9.60 4.62
N GLY A 106 5.63 -8.34 4.35
CA GLY A 106 4.47 -8.00 3.50
C GLY A 106 4.55 -8.63 2.11
N VAL A 107 3.38 -8.94 1.55
CA VAL A 107 3.24 -9.73 0.31
C VAL A 107 2.81 -8.90 -0.91
N SER A 108 2.56 -7.60 -0.75
CA SER A 108 2.23 -6.63 -1.79
C SER A 108 1.05 -7.05 -2.69
N LEU A 109 1.27 -7.40 -3.97
CA LEU A 109 0.19 -7.82 -4.90
C LEU A 109 -0.21 -9.30 -4.76
N PHE A 110 0.34 -9.99 -3.76
CA PHE A 110 -0.15 -11.29 -3.32
C PHE A 110 -1.00 -11.12 -2.07
N ASP A 111 -1.90 -12.05 -1.85
CA ASP A 111 -2.75 -12.14 -0.68
C ASP A 111 -2.28 -13.31 0.20
N TRP A 112 -1.82 -13.01 1.41
CA TRP A 112 -1.35 -14.07 2.31
C TRP A 112 -2.49 -14.95 2.83
N ASP A 113 -3.72 -14.45 2.87
CA ASP A 113 -4.89 -15.22 3.33
C ASP A 113 -5.40 -16.17 2.24
N SER A 114 -5.09 -15.90 0.97
CA SER A 114 -5.29 -16.82 -0.15
C SER A 114 -4.32 -18.00 -0.09
N SER A 115 -4.86 -19.23 -0.03
CA SER A 115 -4.05 -20.45 -0.11
C SER A 115 -3.29 -20.58 -1.42
N ASP A 116 -3.88 -20.08 -2.52
CA ASP A 116 -3.28 -20.11 -3.85
C ASP A 116 -1.97 -19.32 -3.89
N ASP A 117 -2.02 -18.10 -3.36
CA ASP A 117 -0.89 -17.19 -3.29
C ASP A 117 0.17 -17.69 -2.32
N ARG A 118 -0.23 -18.22 -1.16
CA ARG A 118 0.74 -18.87 -0.25
C ARG A 118 1.50 -20.00 -0.93
N ASP A 119 0.84 -20.80 -1.75
CA ASP A 119 1.50 -21.91 -2.45
C ASP A 119 2.45 -21.42 -3.55
N ILE A 120 2.13 -20.32 -4.23
CA ILE A 120 3.07 -19.64 -5.16
C ILE A 120 4.28 -19.12 -4.39
N LEU A 121 4.08 -18.32 -3.34
CA LEU A 121 5.16 -17.72 -2.56
C LEU A 121 6.08 -18.77 -1.91
N LYS A 122 5.53 -19.93 -1.53
CA LYS A 122 6.28 -21.07 -0.96
C LYS A 122 6.91 -22.00 -2.00
N GLY A 123 6.81 -21.68 -3.30
CA GLY A 123 7.41 -22.48 -4.37
C GLY A 123 6.72 -23.82 -4.64
N LYS A 124 5.47 -23.97 -4.20
CA LYS A 124 4.64 -25.16 -4.48
C LYS A 124 3.87 -25.05 -5.80
N LYS A 125 3.81 -23.84 -6.36
CA LYS A 125 3.18 -23.53 -7.65
C LYS A 125 4.18 -22.85 -8.58
N PRO A 126 3.89 -22.83 -9.90
CA PRO A 126 4.73 -22.15 -10.87
C PRO A 126 4.96 -20.70 -10.49
N TYR A 127 6.16 -20.23 -10.82
CA TYR A 127 6.61 -18.87 -10.60
C TYR A 127 5.62 -17.82 -11.16
N GLN A 128 5.46 -16.70 -10.44
CA GLN A 128 4.68 -15.55 -10.92
C GLN A 128 5.38 -14.20 -10.71
N PHE A 129 5.28 -13.35 -11.73
CA PHE A 129 5.61 -11.92 -11.62
C PHE A 129 4.35 -11.07 -11.71
N ARG A 130 3.94 -10.45 -10.59
CA ARG A 130 2.76 -9.58 -10.50
C ARG A 130 3.14 -8.10 -10.55
N LEU A 131 2.47 -7.41 -11.48
CA LEU A 131 2.47 -5.96 -11.60
C LEU A 131 1.02 -5.51 -11.68
N ARG A 132 0.75 -4.29 -11.23
CA ARG A 132 -0.55 -3.66 -11.43
C ARG A 132 -0.71 -3.35 -12.92
N THR A 133 -1.76 -3.89 -13.53
CA THR A 133 -2.03 -3.73 -14.97
C THR A 133 -2.85 -2.50 -15.31
N ASP A 134 -3.56 -1.95 -14.32
CA ASP A 134 -4.50 -0.85 -14.50
C ASP A 134 -4.41 0.13 -13.32
N PRO A 135 -4.61 1.44 -13.53
CA PRO A 135 -4.77 2.40 -12.45
C PRO A 135 -5.84 1.96 -11.44
N LEU A 136 -5.62 2.25 -10.16
CA LEU A 136 -6.68 2.13 -9.17
C LEU A 136 -7.86 3.02 -9.57
N LYS A 137 -9.06 2.45 -9.59
CA LYS A 137 -10.29 3.22 -9.89
C LYS A 137 -10.53 4.30 -8.84
N ASN A 138 -10.32 3.96 -7.57
CA ASN A 138 -10.41 4.90 -6.46
C ASN A 138 -9.25 4.65 -5.47
N PRO A 139 -8.07 5.28 -5.68
CA PRO A 139 -6.93 5.07 -4.80
C PRO A 139 -7.19 5.55 -3.36
N LEU A 140 -8.17 6.43 -3.14
CA LEU A 140 -8.52 6.88 -1.79
C LEU A 140 -9.22 5.79 -0.98
N GLU A 141 -9.95 4.88 -1.63
CA GLU A 141 -10.67 3.78 -0.95
C GLU A 141 -9.75 2.78 -0.25
N ASP A 142 -8.51 2.66 -0.72
CA ASP A 142 -7.51 1.75 -0.14
C ASP A 142 -6.65 2.44 0.95
N ILE A 143 -6.81 3.76 1.14
CA ILE A 143 -6.13 4.49 2.22
C ILE A 143 -6.84 4.21 3.54
N TYR A 144 -6.06 3.88 4.57
CA TYR A 144 -6.54 3.71 5.95
C TYR A 144 -7.48 4.87 6.34
N PRO A 145 -8.71 4.62 6.82
CA PRO A 145 -9.73 5.66 6.93
C PRO A 145 -9.31 6.91 7.71
N PRO A 146 -8.59 6.81 8.85
CA PRO A 146 -8.05 8.00 9.54
C PRO A 146 -7.11 8.84 8.67
N LEU A 147 -6.25 8.22 7.86
CA LEU A 147 -5.36 8.97 6.96
C LEU A 147 -6.15 9.60 5.80
N ARG A 148 -7.18 8.92 5.30
CA ARG A 148 -8.09 9.48 4.30
C ARG A 148 -8.82 10.71 4.82
N LEU A 149 -9.24 10.66 6.09
CA LEU A 149 -9.85 11.79 6.78
C LEU A 149 -8.87 12.95 6.86
N LEU A 150 -7.63 12.72 7.34
CA LEU A 150 -6.58 13.76 7.39
C LEU A 150 -6.30 14.39 6.01
N ILE A 151 -6.22 13.58 4.94
CA ILE A 151 -6.05 14.10 3.58
C ILE A 151 -7.23 14.99 3.16
N TRP A 152 -8.46 14.57 3.50
CA TRP A 152 -9.64 15.36 3.21
C TRP A 152 -9.65 16.67 4.00
N MET A 153 -9.26 16.64 5.29
CA MET A 153 -9.14 17.82 6.14
C MET A 153 -8.19 18.86 5.54
N GLU A 154 -6.98 18.43 5.18
CA GLU A 154 -5.96 19.31 4.62
C GLU A 154 -6.44 19.93 3.30
N ARG A 155 -7.12 19.16 2.45
CA ARG A 155 -7.65 19.64 1.16
C ARG A 155 -8.74 20.68 1.33
N GLU A 156 -9.55 20.58 2.37
CA GLU A 156 -10.66 21.50 2.65
C GLU A 156 -10.26 22.61 3.62
N GLY A 157 -9.02 22.61 4.14
CA GLY A 157 -8.54 23.59 5.12
C GLY A 157 -9.23 23.48 6.49
N LEU A 158 -9.71 22.28 6.84
CA LEU A 158 -10.36 22.00 8.11
C LEU A 158 -9.33 21.84 9.22
N LYS A 159 -9.66 22.33 10.41
CA LYS A 159 -8.82 22.17 11.59
C LYS A 159 -9.10 20.83 12.27
N GLU A 160 -8.11 20.34 13.00
CA GLU A 160 -8.19 19.06 13.73
C GLU A 160 -9.37 19.03 14.71
N GLU A 161 -9.66 20.16 15.36
CA GLU A 161 -10.77 20.28 16.32
C GLU A 161 -12.15 20.16 15.66
N GLU A 162 -12.26 20.41 14.35
CA GLU A 162 -13.51 20.33 13.60
C GLU A 162 -13.81 18.89 13.15
N VAL A 163 -12.83 17.98 13.25
CA VAL A 163 -12.86 16.68 12.56
C VAL A 163 -12.69 15.49 13.51
N LEU A 164 -12.06 15.69 14.66
CA LEU A 164 -11.97 14.67 15.72
C LEU A 164 -13.28 14.51 16.52
N VAL A 165 -14.37 15.16 16.12
CA VAL A 165 -15.69 14.88 16.68
C VAL A 165 -16.16 13.53 16.12
N GLU A 166 -16.11 12.53 16.97
CA GLU A 166 -16.63 11.20 16.69
C GLU A 166 -18.11 11.13 17.11
N HIS A 167 -18.99 10.89 16.15
CA HIS A 167 -20.40 10.66 16.41
C HIS A 167 -20.64 9.15 16.57
N GLU A 168 -20.29 8.61 17.74
CA GLU A 168 -20.51 7.21 18.07
C GLU A 168 -21.98 6.79 17.88
N GLY A 169 -22.20 5.63 17.28
CA GLY A 169 -23.53 5.09 17.00
C GLY A 169 -24.23 5.68 15.77
N TYR A 170 -23.61 6.63 15.07
CA TYR A 170 -24.13 7.20 13.83
C TYR A 170 -23.38 6.66 12.61
N ALA A 171 -24.15 6.16 11.64
CA ALA A 171 -23.67 5.79 10.33
C ALA A 171 -24.19 6.79 9.29
N CYS A 172 -23.37 7.15 8.30
CA CYS A 172 -23.87 7.94 7.18
C CYS A 172 -24.85 7.08 6.37
N ASP A 173 -26.10 7.54 6.21
CA ASP A 173 -27.14 6.81 5.47
C ASP A 173 -26.84 6.63 3.98
N GLU A 174 -25.92 7.43 3.42
CA GLU A 174 -25.57 7.37 2.00
C GLU A 174 -24.32 6.52 1.72
N CYS A 175 -23.23 6.72 2.45
CA CYS A 175 -21.98 5.98 2.22
C CYS A 175 -21.68 4.87 3.24
N GLY A 176 -22.49 4.74 4.30
CA GLY A 176 -22.34 3.72 5.33
C GLY A 176 -21.15 3.90 6.27
N VAL A 177 -20.43 5.03 6.21
CA VAL A 177 -19.30 5.27 7.13
C VAL A 177 -19.80 5.35 8.57
N MET A 178 -19.20 4.57 9.46
CA MET A 178 -19.52 4.51 10.89
C MET A 178 -18.25 4.28 11.72
N PRO A 179 -18.03 5.06 12.79
CA PRO A 179 -18.81 6.26 13.14
C PRO A 179 -18.57 7.38 12.12
N ILE A 180 -19.52 8.33 12.05
CA ILE A 180 -19.28 9.57 11.31
C ILE A 180 -18.21 10.38 12.06
N LEU A 181 -17.11 10.68 11.37
CA LEU A 181 -16.02 11.52 11.88
C LEU A 181 -16.11 12.93 11.29
N GLY A 182 -15.98 13.94 12.15
CA GLY A 182 -16.15 15.35 11.82
C GLY A 182 -17.62 15.77 11.74
N PRO A 183 -17.96 16.87 11.05
CA PRO A 183 -19.30 17.44 11.12
C PRO A 183 -20.37 16.45 10.63
N LYS A 184 -21.38 16.22 11.46
CA LYS A 184 -22.55 15.41 11.11
C LYS A 184 -23.69 16.32 10.67
N PHE A 185 -24.32 15.96 9.57
CA PHE A 185 -25.46 16.69 9.02
C PHE A 185 -26.71 15.85 9.14
N SER A 186 -27.73 16.34 9.84
CA SER A 186 -29.04 15.70 9.85
C SER A 186 -29.97 16.41 8.87
N VAL A 187 -30.44 15.69 7.86
CA VAL A 187 -31.39 16.16 6.83
C VAL A 187 -32.66 15.31 6.91
N GLY A 188 -33.69 15.84 7.58
CA GLY A 188 -34.88 15.06 7.89
C GLY A 188 -34.56 13.94 8.89
N THR A 189 -34.71 12.69 8.48
CA THR A 189 -34.36 11.50 9.29
C THR A 189 -33.02 10.89 8.88
N GLN A 190 -32.29 11.51 7.96
CA GLN A 190 -31.01 11.01 7.47
C GLN A 190 -29.85 11.69 8.17
N ASP A 191 -28.88 10.91 8.61
CA ASP A 191 -27.56 11.37 9.04
C ASP A 191 -26.55 11.21 7.92
N LEU A 192 -25.89 12.30 7.57
CA LEU A 192 -24.93 12.37 6.47
C LEU A 192 -23.58 12.84 6.99
N CYS A 193 -22.52 12.19 6.50
CA CYS A 193 -21.18 12.74 6.67
C CYS A 193 -21.00 13.99 5.79
N SER A 194 -20.00 14.80 6.12
CA SER A 194 -19.61 16.00 5.39
C SER A 194 -19.44 15.79 3.88
N ILE A 195 -18.89 14.64 3.47
CA ILE A 195 -18.66 14.28 2.06
C ILE A 195 -20.00 14.12 1.32
N CYS A 196 -20.90 13.30 1.87
CA CYS A 196 -22.21 13.04 1.26
C CYS A 196 -23.07 14.31 1.25
N MET A 197 -23.03 15.11 2.32
CA MET A 197 -23.75 16.38 2.35
C MET A 197 -23.27 17.37 1.27
N LYS A 198 -21.95 17.44 1.02
CA LYS A 198 -21.38 18.29 -0.04
C LYS A 198 -21.84 17.83 -1.42
N LYS A 199 -21.75 16.53 -1.69
CA LYS A 199 -22.22 15.93 -2.95
C LYS A 199 -23.70 16.23 -3.20
N ARG A 200 -24.55 16.04 -2.18
CA ARG A 200 -25.99 16.38 -2.26
C ARG A 200 -26.21 17.84 -2.64
N LYS A 201 -25.48 18.78 -2.03
CA LYS A 201 -25.58 20.22 -2.36
C LYS A 201 -25.13 20.56 -3.79
N GLU A 202 -24.17 19.82 -4.34
CA GLU A 202 -23.67 20.01 -5.70
C GLU A 202 -24.62 19.43 -6.76
N GLU A 203 -25.35 18.36 -6.41
CA GLU A 203 -26.30 17.67 -7.29
C GLU A 203 -27.69 18.33 -7.33
N THR A 204 -28.07 19.13 -6.32
CA THR A 204 -29.36 19.86 -6.34
C THR A 204 -29.31 21.05 -7.30
N PRO A 205 -30.15 21.10 -8.36
CA PRO A 205 -30.19 22.23 -9.29
C PRO A 205 -30.58 23.54 -8.58
N LYS A 206 -29.92 24.66 -8.93
CA LYS A 206 -30.15 25.98 -8.33
C LYS A 206 -31.52 26.61 -8.61
N ASP A 207 -32.36 25.96 -9.42
CA ASP A 207 -33.59 26.56 -9.95
C ASP A 207 -34.88 26.20 -9.20
N GLU A 208 -34.83 25.37 -8.17
CA GLU A 208 -35.99 25.13 -7.31
C GLU A 208 -35.94 25.96 -6.02
N LYS A 209 -36.68 27.08 -6.04
CA LYS A 209 -37.21 27.70 -4.82
C LYS A 209 -38.25 26.77 -4.19
N SER A 210 -37.83 25.62 -3.65
CA SER A 210 -38.71 24.73 -2.89
C SER A 210 -38.02 24.32 -1.59
N GLY A 211 -38.59 24.75 -0.46
CA GLY A 211 -38.32 24.23 0.87
C GLY A 211 -36.88 24.36 1.35
N LYS A 212 -36.61 25.26 2.31
CA LYS A 212 -35.44 25.11 3.16
C LYS A 212 -35.56 23.75 3.87
N GLU A 213 -34.92 22.69 3.37
CA GLU A 213 -34.70 21.49 4.17
C GLU A 213 -33.95 21.95 5.43
N ASN A 214 -34.54 21.71 6.60
CA ASN A 214 -33.96 22.07 7.88
C ASN A 214 -32.75 21.17 8.13
N CYS A 215 -31.60 21.52 7.55
CA CYS A 215 -30.33 20.86 7.82
C CYS A 215 -29.78 21.40 9.14
N THR A 216 -29.56 20.51 10.11
CA THR A 216 -28.89 20.85 11.37
C THR A 216 -27.47 20.28 11.33
N ILE A 217 -26.49 21.11 11.68
CA ILE A 217 -25.08 20.72 11.80
C ILE A 217 -24.82 20.46 13.28
N GLN A 218 -24.30 19.29 13.60
CA GLN A 218 -23.91 18.88 14.95
C GLN A 218 -22.42 18.58 14.98
#